data_AF-A0A9E6CYK4-F1
#
_entry.id   AF-A0A9E6CYK4-F1
#
_cell.length_a   1.000
_cell.length_b   1.000
_cell.length_c   1.000
_cell.angle_alpha   90.00
_cell.angle_beta   90.00
_cell.angle_gamma   90.00
#
_symmetry.space_group_name_H-M   'P 1'
#
loop_
_entity.id
_entity.type
_entity.pdbx_description
1 polymer ?
#
loop_
_entity_poly.entity_id
_entity_poly.type
_entity_poly.pdbx_seq_one_letter_code
_entity_poly.pdbx_strand_id
1 'polypeptide(L)' 'KLIVHGTNRNECLMRLRRALGEYVIDGIETSIPLHQRLIGEPDFVNGDYDIHWLEKLLGLD' A
#
# COMPACT_ATOMS: atom_id res chain seq x y z
N LYS A 1 4.03 10.91 -6.84
CA LYS A 1 2.82 10.10 -7.11
C LYS A 1 3.24 8.86 -7.89
N LEU A 2 3.00 7.67 -7.34
CA LEU A 2 3.19 6.39 -8.04
C LEU A 2 1.83 5.94 -8.59
N ILE A 3 1.76 5.56 -9.86
CA ILE A 3 0.56 5.03 -10.50
C ILE A 3 0.92 3.67 -11.08
N VAL A 4 0.15 2.65 -10.73
CA VAL A 4 0.37 1.27 -11.20
C VAL A 4 -0.86 0.82 -11.98
N HIS A 5 -0.62 0.15 -13.10
CA HIS A 5 -1.65 -0.42 -13.94
C HIS A 5 -1.30 -1.89 -14.26
N GLY A 6 -2.32 -2.72 -14.36
CA GLY A 6 -2.29 -4.14 -14.66
C GLY A 6 -3.67 -4.59 -15.13
N THR A 7 -3.73 -5.77 -15.73
CA THR A 7 -4.95 -6.35 -16.30
C THR A 7 -5.98 -6.73 -15.24
N ASN A 8 -5.55 -6.91 -13.99
CA ASN A 8 -6.41 -7.19 -12.84
C ASN A 8 -5.78 -6.67 -11.53
N ARG A 9 -6.55 -6.72 -10.44
CA ARG A 9 -6.14 -6.26 -9.10
C ARG A 9 -4.86 -6.94 -8.62
N ASN A 10 -4.76 -8.26 -8.75
CA ASN A 10 -3.62 -9.03 -8.28
C ASN A 10 -2.34 -8.61 -9.01
N GLU A 11 -2.41 -8.45 -10.33
CA GLU A 11 -1.28 -7.94 -11.12
C GLU A 11 -0.88 -6.52 -10.69
N CYS A 12 -1.84 -5.63 -10.46
CA CYS A 12 -1.57 -4.29 -9.92
C CYS A 12 -0.87 -4.36 -8.55
N LEU A 13 -1.36 -5.19 -7.62
CA LEU A 13 -0.78 -5.33 -6.28
C LEU A 13 0.65 -5.89 -6.35
N MET A 14 0.91 -6.87 -7.21
CA MET A 14 2.26 -7.41 -7.42
C MET A 14 3.23 -6.34 -7.96
N ARG A 15 2.80 -5.60 -8.99
CA ARG A 15 3.60 -4.50 -9.57
C ARG A 15 3.82 -3.38 -8.56
N LEU A 16 2.82 -3.05 -7.74
CA LEU A 16 2.90 -2.05 -6.68
C LEU A 16 3.89 -2.47 -5.59
N ARG A 17 3.85 -3.74 -5.15
CA ARG A 17 4.79 -4.29 -4.17
C ARG A 17 6.23 -4.17 -4.67
N ARG A 18 6.48 -4.55 -5.92
CA ARG A 18 7.80 -4.41 -6.53
C ARG A 18 8.24 -2.95 -6.59
N ALA A 19 7.39 -2.07 -7.12
CA ALA A 19 7.71 -0.64 -7.25
C ALA A 19 8.05 -0.01 -5.89
N LEU A 20 7.26 -0.30 -4.85
CA LEU A 20 7.52 0.18 -3.49
C LEU A 20 8.80 -0.40 -2.87
N GLY A 21 9.20 -1.62 -3.24
CA GLY A 21 10.43 -2.26 -2.77
C GLY A 21 11.71 -1.79 -3.49
N GLU A 22 11.58 -1.27 -4.71
CA GLU A 22 12.69 -0.76 -5.52
C GLU A 22 12.99 0.73 -5.25
N TYR A 23 12.15 1.43 -4.49
CA TYR A 23 12.44 2.82 -4.10
C TYR A 23 13.68 2.89 -3.19
N VAL A 24 14.66 3.68 -3.63
CA VAL A 24 15.80 4.10 -2.82
C VAL A 24 15.73 5.60 -2.66
N ILE A 25 15.46 6.06 -1.44
CA ILE A 25 15.39 7.47 -1.06
C ILE A 25 16.22 7.64 0.20
N ASP A 26 17.11 8.63 0.20
CA ASP A 26 18.01 8.92 1.32
C ASP A 26 17.77 10.35 1.83
N GLY A 27 18.09 10.58 3.11
CA GLY A 27 18.09 11.90 3.75
C GLY A 27 16.73 12.45 4.20
N ILE A 28 15.62 11.75 3.96
CA ILE A 28 14.28 12.13 4.42
C ILE A 28 13.42 10.92 4.77
N GLU A 29 12.52 11.11 5.74
CA GLU A 29 11.44 10.15 5.98
C GLU A 29 10.40 10.20 4.85
N THR A 30 9.80 9.05 4.56
CA THR A 30 8.80 8.92 3.51
C THR A 30 7.64 8.08 3.99
N SER A 31 6.50 8.18 3.30
CA SER A 31 5.34 7.33 3.54
C SER A 31 5.47 5.92 2.94
N ILE A 32 6.60 5.57 2.32
CA ILE A 32 6.81 4.26 1.68
C ILE A 32 6.61 3.10 2.66
N PRO A 33 7.15 3.11 3.90
CA PRO A 33 6.96 2.01 4.84
C PRO A 33 5.48 1.79 5.19
N LEU A 34 4.71 2.87 5.35
CA LEU A 34 3.26 2.80 5.54
C LEU A 34 2.61 2.12 4.34
N HIS A 35 2.87 2.58 3.12
CA HIS A 35 2.28 1.99 1.92
C HIS A 35 2.65 0.51 1.74
N GLN A 36 3.90 0.11 2.04
CA GLN A 36 4.34 -1.28 2.02
C GLN A 36 3.56 -2.16 3.00
N ARG A 37 3.25 -1.65 4.20
CA ARG A 37 2.38 -2.33 5.17
C ARG A 37 0.96 -2.46 4.62
N LEU A 38 0.35 -1.35 4.20
CA LEU A 38 -1.06 -1.32 3.77
C LEU A 38 -1.34 -2.32 2.64
N ILE A 39 -0.44 -2.43 1.65
CA ILE A 39 -0.63 -3.37 0.52
C ILE A 39 -0.48 -4.85 0.89
N GLY A 40 -0.04 -5.14 2.13
CA GLY A 40 0.06 -6.48 2.69
C GLY A 40 -1.11 -6.88 3.57
N GLU A 41 -1.96 -5.93 3.98
CA GLU A 41 -3.10 -6.19 4.86
C GLU A 41 -4.18 -7.00 4.11
N PRO A 42 -4.75 -8.07 4.71
CA PRO A 42 -5.75 -8.92 4.04
C PRO A 42 -6.95 -8.13 3.53
N ASP A 43 -7.49 -7.22 4.34
CA ASP A 43 -8.62 -6.36 3.99
C ASP A 43 -8.30 -5.52 2.74
N PHE A 44 -7.09 -4.96 2.69
CA PHE A 44 -6.65 -4.21 1.52
C PHE A 44 -6.48 -5.12 0.31
N VAL A 45 -5.90 -6.32 0.44
CA VAL A 45 -5.72 -7.24 -0.69
C VAL A 45 -7.08 -7.67 -1.26
N ASN A 46 -8.04 -8.01 -0.40
CA ASN A 46 -9.37 -8.46 -0.79
C ASN A 46 -10.30 -7.33 -1.25
N GLY A 47 -10.00 -6.08 -0.89
CA GLY A 47 -10.86 -4.93 -1.19
C GLY A 47 -11.96 -4.69 -0.15
N ASP A 48 -11.82 -5.29 1.03
CA ASP A 48 -12.80 -5.29 2.11
C ASP A 48 -12.53 -4.15 3.12
N TYR A 49 -12.56 -2.90 2.66
CA TYR A 49 -12.28 -1.73 3.50
C TYR A 49 -13.20 -0.54 3.20
N ASP A 50 -13.37 0.31 4.21
CA ASP A 50 -14.14 1.56 4.12
C ASP A 50 -13.24 2.79 4.39
N ILE A 51 -13.85 3.97 4.55
CA ILE A 51 -13.14 5.22 4.80
C ILE A 51 -12.49 5.30 6.19
N HIS A 52 -12.93 4.49 7.15
CA HIS A 52 -12.44 4.45 8.53
C HIS A 52 -11.43 3.32 8.77
N TRP A 53 -11.25 2.42 7.80
CA TRP A 53 -10.37 1.26 7.93
C TRP A 53 -8.93 1.63 8.34
N LEU A 54 -8.40 2.74 7.83
CA LEU A 54 -7.04 3.16 8.18
C LEU A 54 -6.94 3.63 9.63
N GLU A 55 -7.95 4.34 10.15
CA GLU A 55 -8.00 4.82 11.53
C GLU A 55 -8.05 3.62 12.50
N LYS A 56 -8.94 2.66 12.21
CA LYS A 56 -9.06 1.37 12.88
C LYS A 56 -7.74 0.59 12.91
N LEU A 57 -7.09 0.44 11.75
CA LEU A 57 -5.83 -0.29 11.60
C LEU A 57 -4.69 0.33 12.42
N LEU A 58 -4.72 1.65 12.60
CA LEU A 58 -3.71 2.39 13.35
C LEU A 58 -4.09 2.56 14.83
N GLY A 59 -5.28 2.12 15.25
CA GLY A 59 -5.77 2.28 16.62
C GLY A 59 -6.02 3.73 17.00
N LEU A 60 -6.52 4.53 16.05
CA LEU A 60 -6.77 5.97 16.21
C LEU A 60 -8.26 6.32 16.44
N ASP A 61 -9.10 5.31 16.63
CA ASP A 61 -10.55 5.44 16.90
C ASP A 61 -10.87 5.90 18.32
#